data_AF-Q6XJV4-F1
#
_entry.id   AF-Q6XJV4-F1
#
_cell.length_a   1.000
_cell.length_b   1.000
_cell.length_c   1.000
_cell.angle_alpha   90.00
_cell.angle_beta   90.00
_cell.angle_gamma   90.00
#
_symmetry.space_group_name_H-M   'P 1'
#
loop_
_entity.id
_entity.type
_entity.pdbx_description
1 polymer ?
#
loop_
_entity_poly.entity_id
_entity_poly.type
_entity_poly.pdbx_seq_one_letter_code
_entity_poly.pdbx_strand_id
1 'polypeptide(L)'
;MHALGRIPTLTLLIFINIFVSGSSCTDENQTIQNDSSSSLTQVNTTMSVQMDKKALLCCFSSPLINAVLITWIIKHRHLPSCTIAYNLDKKTNETSCLGRNITWASTPDHSPELQISAVALQHEGTYTCEIVTPEGNLEKVYDLQVLVPPEVTYFPGKNRTAVCEAMAGKPAAQISWTPDGDCVTKSESHSNGTVTVRSTCHWEQNNVSVVSCLVSHSTGNQSLSIELSQGTMTTPRSLLTILYVKMALLVIILLNVGFAFFQKRNFART
;
A
#
# COMPACT_ATOMS: atom_id res chain seq x y z
N MET A 1 -8.77 44.22 -55.02
CA MET A 1 -9.48 42.94 -55.30
C MET A 1 -8.78 41.86 -54.49
N HIS A 2 -9.47 41.29 -53.51
CA HIS A 2 -8.97 40.17 -52.71
C HIS A 2 -8.80 38.93 -53.60
N ALA A 3 -7.65 38.28 -53.52
CA ALA A 3 -7.49 36.90 -53.96
C ALA A 3 -6.90 36.11 -52.79
N LEU A 4 -7.79 35.38 -52.11
CA LEU A 4 -7.50 34.40 -51.08
C LEU A 4 -6.56 33.33 -51.65
N GLY A 5 -5.38 33.20 -51.05
CA GLY A 5 -4.41 32.17 -51.39
C GLY A 5 -3.93 31.43 -50.14
N ARG A 6 -4.29 30.15 -50.07
CA ARG A 6 -3.63 29.04 -49.35
C ARG A 6 -3.60 29.07 -47.81
N ILE A 7 -4.23 28.06 -47.21
CA ILE A 7 -3.68 27.35 -46.05
C ILE A 7 -3.86 25.84 -46.29
N PRO A 8 -2.78 25.04 -46.40
CA PRO A 8 -2.87 23.59 -46.54
C PRO A 8 -3.13 22.93 -45.18
N THR A 9 -4.02 21.95 -45.18
CA THR A 9 -4.36 21.08 -44.05
C THR A 9 -3.15 20.26 -43.62
N LEU A 10 -2.54 20.61 -42.49
CA LEU A 10 -1.49 19.83 -41.84
C LEU A 10 -2.14 18.67 -41.07
N THR A 11 -2.14 17.48 -41.66
CA THR A 11 -2.63 16.24 -41.07
C THR A 11 -1.76 15.88 -39.86
N LEU A 12 -2.29 16.09 -38.65
CA LEU A 12 -1.64 15.77 -37.39
C LEU A 12 -1.71 14.24 -37.15
N LEU A 13 -0.65 13.52 -37.48
CA LEU A 13 -0.50 12.10 -37.16
C LEU A 13 -0.24 11.93 -35.65
N ILE A 14 -1.26 11.54 -34.90
CA ILE A 14 -1.17 11.20 -33.48
C ILE A 14 -0.51 9.82 -33.38
N PHE A 15 0.79 9.79 -33.06
CA PHE A 15 1.46 8.55 -32.66
C PHE A 15 1.00 8.16 -31.26
N ILE A 16 0.09 7.19 -31.18
CA ILE A 16 -0.25 6.52 -29.92
C ILE A 16 0.94 5.62 -29.57
N ASN A 17 1.84 6.11 -28.73
CA ASN A 17 2.85 5.28 -28.09
C ASN A 17 2.14 4.42 -27.04
N ILE A 18 1.78 3.19 -27.41
CA ILE A 18 1.38 2.16 -26.47
C ILE A 18 2.65 1.76 -25.71
N PHE A 19 2.85 2.29 -24.51
CA PHE A 19 3.75 1.69 -23.54
C PHE A 19 3.13 0.37 -23.09
N VAL A 20 3.39 -0.70 -23.83
CA VAL A 20 3.17 -2.05 -23.31
C VAL A 20 4.21 -2.23 -22.21
N SER A 21 3.79 -2.14 -20.95
CA SER A 21 4.56 -2.62 -19.80
C SER A 21 4.60 -4.15 -19.86
N GLY A 22 5.24 -4.71 -20.88
CA GLY A 22 5.59 -6.11 -20.95
C GLY A 22 6.92 -6.28 -20.24
N SER A 23 6.97 -7.16 -19.24
CA SER A 23 8.23 -7.70 -18.75
C SER A 23 8.85 -8.51 -19.89
N SER A 24 9.62 -7.86 -20.76
CA SER A 24 10.58 -8.58 -21.59
C SER A 24 11.68 -9.06 -20.67
N CYS A 25 11.86 -10.37 -20.57
CA CYS A 25 12.95 -10.95 -19.79
C CYS A 25 14.29 -10.52 -20.42
N THR A 26 14.89 -9.42 -19.97
CA THR A 26 16.26 -9.06 -20.33
C THR A 26 17.19 -9.83 -19.41
N ASP A 27 17.94 -10.78 -19.94
CA ASP A 27 19.03 -11.38 -19.17
C ASP A 27 20.06 -10.29 -18.87
N GLU A 28 20.39 -10.12 -17.60
CA GLU A 28 21.63 -9.44 -17.23
C GLU A 28 22.75 -10.33 -17.76
N ASN A 29 23.51 -9.80 -18.72
CA ASN A 29 24.52 -10.52 -19.50
C ASN A 29 25.53 -11.24 -18.60
N GLN A 30 25.24 -12.48 -18.19
CA GLN A 30 26.22 -13.37 -17.58
C GLN A 30 27.14 -13.85 -18.70
N THR A 31 28.22 -13.10 -18.89
CA THR A 31 29.30 -13.44 -19.82
C THR A 31 29.78 -14.86 -19.54
N ILE A 32 29.48 -15.78 -20.46
CA ILE A 32 29.97 -17.16 -20.46
C ILE A 32 31.50 -17.11 -20.54
N GLN A 33 32.18 -17.25 -19.41
CA GLN A 33 33.56 -17.72 -19.41
C GLN A 33 33.53 -19.22 -19.18
N ASN A 34 33.88 -19.95 -20.24
CA ASN A 34 34.09 -21.38 -20.25
C ASN A 34 35.24 -21.72 -19.29
N ASP A 35 34.93 -22.03 -18.05
CA ASP A 35 35.83 -22.80 -17.19
C ASP A 35 35.11 -24.01 -16.61
N SER A 36 35.80 -25.12 -16.80
CA SER A 36 35.37 -26.48 -16.51
C SER A 36 35.10 -26.65 -15.01
N SER A 37 34.01 -27.35 -14.69
CA SER A 37 33.67 -27.85 -13.34
C SER A 37 33.64 -26.78 -12.23
N SER A 38 32.67 -25.89 -12.28
CA SER A 38 32.15 -25.30 -11.03
C SER A 38 30.63 -25.28 -11.10
N SER A 39 30.01 -25.86 -10.08
CA SER A 39 28.61 -25.64 -9.73
C SER A 39 28.31 -24.17 -9.94
N LEU A 40 27.44 -23.83 -10.92
CA LEU A 40 26.93 -22.47 -11.09
C LEU A 40 26.45 -22.01 -9.72
N THR A 41 27.17 -21.09 -9.09
CA THR A 41 26.83 -20.58 -7.76
C THR A 41 25.59 -19.70 -7.95
N GLN A 42 24.45 -20.35 -7.77
CA GLN A 42 23.12 -19.82 -7.96
C GLN A 42 22.92 -18.54 -7.16
N VAL A 43 22.80 -17.41 -7.86
CA VAL A 43 22.34 -16.17 -7.26
C VAL A 43 20.83 -16.30 -7.10
N ASN A 44 20.38 -16.56 -5.86
CA ASN A 44 18.96 -16.54 -5.54
C ASN A 44 18.40 -15.16 -5.85
N THR A 45 17.48 -15.08 -6.82
CA THR A 45 16.87 -13.81 -7.20
C THR A 45 15.71 -13.53 -6.25
N THR A 46 15.80 -12.48 -5.44
CA THR A 46 14.66 -12.06 -4.61
C THR A 46 13.72 -11.20 -5.45
N MET A 47 12.46 -11.61 -5.57
CA MET A 47 11.42 -10.89 -6.30
C MET A 47 10.33 -10.45 -5.33
N SER A 48 10.05 -9.15 -5.26
CA SER A 48 8.96 -8.61 -4.44
C SER A 48 7.79 -8.20 -5.31
N VAL A 49 6.59 -8.70 -5.02
CA VAL A 49 5.37 -8.38 -5.77
C VAL A 49 4.26 -7.97 -4.83
N GLN A 50 3.55 -6.89 -5.17
CA GLN A 50 2.40 -6.44 -4.41
C GLN A 50 1.23 -7.41 -4.52
N MET A 51 0.52 -7.63 -3.42
CA MET A 51 -0.72 -8.41 -3.36
C MET A 51 -1.75 -7.90 -4.38
N ASP A 52 -2.54 -8.82 -4.92
CA ASP A 52 -3.54 -8.61 -5.98
C ASP A 52 -2.99 -8.11 -7.32
N LYS A 53 -1.68 -8.06 -7.48
CA LYS A 53 -1.03 -7.83 -8.78
C LYS A 53 -0.68 -9.15 -9.46
N LYS A 54 -0.57 -9.10 -10.78
CA LYS A 54 -0.05 -10.19 -11.58
C LYS A 54 1.47 -10.27 -11.41
N ALA A 55 2.00 -11.48 -11.24
CA ALA A 55 3.44 -11.76 -11.27
C ALA A 55 3.79 -12.61 -12.50
N LEU A 56 4.96 -12.33 -13.07
CA LEU A 56 5.55 -13.08 -14.16
C LEU A 56 6.98 -13.43 -13.78
N LEU A 57 7.28 -14.73 -13.70
CA LEU A 57 8.60 -15.23 -13.34
C LEU A 57 9.25 -15.81 -14.59
N CYS A 58 10.26 -15.10 -15.07
CA CYS A 58 11.09 -15.54 -16.19
C CYS A 58 12.02 -16.67 -15.75
N CYS A 59 12.07 -17.76 -16.50
CA CYS A 59 13.13 -18.74 -16.28
C CYS A 59 14.42 -18.24 -16.96
N PHE A 60 14.85 -18.88 -18.05
CA PHE A 60 15.95 -18.41 -18.89
C PHE A 60 15.44 -17.64 -20.10
N SER A 61 16.17 -16.59 -20.48
CA SER A 61 15.86 -15.77 -21.65
C SER A 61 16.67 -16.27 -22.85
N SER A 62 15.98 -16.56 -23.97
CA SER A 62 16.56 -16.91 -25.28
C SER A 62 17.02 -18.38 -25.43
N PRO A 63 17.08 -18.88 -26.68
CA PRO A 63 16.25 -19.99 -27.14
C PRO A 63 16.52 -21.31 -26.40
N LEU A 64 15.44 -22.04 -26.12
CA LEU A 64 15.41 -23.37 -25.50
C LEU A 64 15.92 -24.48 -26.42
N ILE A 65 17.15 -24.34 -26.95
CA ILE A 65 17.74 -25.30 -27.88
C ILE A 65 17.91 -26.64 -27.16
N ASN A 66 17.38 -27.71 -27.76
CA ASN A 66 17.41 -29.09 -27.25
C ASN A 66 16.76 -29.31 -25.87
N ALA A 67 15.94 -28.39 -25.37
CA ALA A 67 15.20 -28.62 -24.13
C ALA A 67 14.21 -29.79 -24.31
N VAL A 68 14.21 -30.72 -23.37
CA VAL A 68 13.35 -31.92 -23.37
C VAL A 68 12.21 -31.78 -22.37
N LEU A 69 12.51 -31.18 -21.21
CA LEU A 69 11.57 -31.02 -20.11
C LEU A 69 11.81 -29.68 -19.40
N ILE A 70 10.73 -28.95 -19.17
CA ILE A 70 10.74 -27.70 -18.41
C ILE A 70 9.85 -27.89 -17.19
N THR A 71 10.37 -27.59 -16.02
CA THR A 71 9.69 -27.83 -14.75
C THR A 71 9.80 -26.61 -13.85
N TRP A 72 8.67 -26.12 -13.34
CA TRP A 72 8.62 -25.22 -12.20
C TRP A 72 8.29 -26.01 -10.94
N ILE A 73 9.16 -25.92 -9.93
CA ILE A 73 8.96 -26.50 -8.59
C ILE A 73 8.71 -25.35 -7.63
N ILE A 74 7.53 -25.34 -7.01
CA ILE A 74 7.08 -24.27 -6.14
C ILE A 74 7.00 -24.78 -4.70
N LYS A 75 7.78 -24.18 -3.81
CA LYS A 75 7.84 -24.48 -2.38
C LYS A 75 7.33 -23.28 -1.59
N HIS A 76 6.07 -23.33 -1.18
CA HIS A 76 5.43 -22.29 -0.37
C HIS A 76 5.81 -22.39 1.11
N ARG A 77 5.60 -21.31 1.87
CA ARG A 77 5.68 -21.36 3.33
C ARG A 77 4.46 -22.09 3.92
N HIS A 78 4.69 -23.16 4.69
CA HIS A 78 3.66 -23.93 5.40
C HIS A 78 2.59 -24.63 4.55
N LEU A 79 2.75 -24.70 3.23
CA LEU A 79 1.84 -25.41 2.31
C LEU A 79 2.65 -26.46 1.52
N PRO A 80 2.07 -27.62 1.15
CA PRO A 80 2.76 -28.59 0.31
C PRO A 80 3.22 -27.96 -1.01
N SER A 81 4.41 -28.36 -1.43
CA SER A 81 4.97 -27.96 -2.72
C SER A 81 4.08 -28.43 -3.87
N CYS A 82 4.11 -27.69 -4.96
CA CYS A 82 3.46 -28.10 -6.21
C CYS A 82 4.39 -27.86 -7.39
N THR A 83 4.09 -28.48 -8.52
CA THR A 83 4.93 -28.51 -9.70
C THR A 83 4.10 -28.29 -10.96
N ILE A 84 4.66 -27.58 -11.92
CA ILE A 84 4.13 -27.49 -13.29
C ILE A 84 5.23 -27.91 -14.25
N ALA A 85 4.97 -28.93 -15.07
CA ALA A 85 5.94 -29.48 -16.01
C ALA A 85 5.40 -29.42 -17.45
N TYR A 86 6.30 -29.29 -18.41
CA TYR A 86 6.02 -29.32 -19.83
C TYR A 86 7.06 -30.17 -20.56
N ASN A 87 6.60 -31.24 -21.20
CA ASN A 87 7.43 -32.13 -22.01
C ASN A 87 7.41 -31.65 -23.47
N LEU A 88 8.58 -31.32 -24.02
CA LEU A 88 8.68 -30.73 -25.36
C LEU A 88 8.50 -31.77 -26.47
N ASP A 89 8.92 -33.01 -26.25
CA ASP A 89 8.78 -34.10 -27.23
C ASP A 89 7.32 -34.49 -27.44
N LYS A 90 6.59 -34.68 -26.34
CA LYS A 90 5.17 -35.06 -26.32
C LYS A 90 4.24 -33.86 -26.47
N LYS A 91 4.75 -32.65 -26.26
CA LYS A 91 3.97 -31.40 -26.16
C LYS A 91 2.83 -31.49 -25.14
N THR A 92 3.10 -32.10 -23.99
CA THR A 92 2.13 -32.31 -22.91
C THR A 92 2.53 -31.51 -21.69
N ASN A 93 1.53 -30.97 -20.97
CA ASN A 93 1.72 -30.36 -19.66
C ASN A 93 1.13 -31.22 -18.55
N GLU A 94 1.76 -31.16 -17.38
CA GLU A 94 1.25 -31.76 -16.15
C GLU A 94 1.38 -30.73 -15.03
N THR A 95 0.39 -30.69 -14.13
CA THR A 95 0.37 -29.71 -13.02
C THR A 95 -0.24 -30.30 -11.77
N SER A 96 0.44 -30.10 -10.64
CA SER A 96 -0.11 -30.35 -9.30
C SER A 96 -0.55 -29.06 -8.60
N CYS A 97 -0.40 -27.90 -9.24
CA CYS A 97 -0.77 -26.58 -8.71
C CYS A 97 -2.23 -26.18 -8.99
N LEU A 98 -3.14 -27.16 -9.13
CA LEU A 98 -4.55 -26.90 -9.45
C LEU A 98 -5.21 -25.98 -8.41
N GLY A 99 -5.97 -24.98 -8.89
CA GLY A 99 -6.70 -24.03 -8.03
C GLY A 99 -5.82 -23.01 -7.30
N ARG A 100 -4.51 -22.96 -7.56
CA ARG A 100 -3.59 -22.01 -6.92
C ARG A 100 -3.29 -20.76 -7.75
N ASN A 101 -4.07 -20.48 -8.79
CA ASN A 101 -3.87 -19.29 -9.65
C ASN A 101 -2.47 -19.18 -10.31
N ILE A 102 -1.74 -20.29 -10.39
CA ILE A 102 -0.43 -20.41 -11.01
C ILE A 102 -0.58 -21.16 -12.34
N THR A 103 -0.15 -20.56 -13.44
CA THR A 103 -0.21 -21.13 -14.79
C THR A 103 1.02 -20.76 -15.60
N TRP A 104 1.20 -21.37 -16.77
CA TRP A 104 2.11 -20.82 -17.77
C TRP A 104 1.59 -19.48 -18.30
N ALA A 105 2.47 -18.51 -18.54
CA ALA A 105 2.10 -17.23 -19.16
C ALA A 105 1.83 -17.39 -20.66
N SER A 106 2.57 -18.31 -21.30
CA SER A 106 2.47 -18.64 -22.72
C SER A 106 2.83 -20.11 -22.94
N THR A 107 2.86 -20.59 -24.18
CA THR A 107 3.31 -21.96 -24.46
C THR A 107 4.80 -22.11 -24.06
N PRO A 108 5.18 -23.09 -23.24
CA PRO A 108 6.53 -23.15 -22.68
C PRO A 108 7.64 -23.46 -23.69
N ASP A 109 7.28 -23.95 -24.88
CA ASP A 109 8.21 -24.12 -26.01
C ASP A 109 8.73 -22.78 -26.57
N HIS A 110 7.97 -21.70 -26.41
CA HIS A 110 8.35 -20.36 -26.78
C HIS A 110 8.94 -19.57 -25.61
N SER A 111 8.22 -19.56 -24.48
CA SER A 111 8.66 -18.86 -23.27
C SER A 111 8.20 -19.62 -22.02
N PRO A 112 9.12 -20.18 -21.23
CA PRO A 112 8.83 -20.96 -20.03
C PRO A 112 8.52 -20.06 -18.81
N GLU A 113 7.79 -18.99 -19.05
CA GLU A 113 7.43 -18.01 -18.04
C GLU A 113 6.24 -18.49 -17.20
N LEU A 114 6.41 -18.44 -15.88
CA LEU A 114 5.36 -18.76 -14.92
C LEU A 114 4.55 -17.49 -14.61
N GLN A 115 3.24 -17.64 -14.56
CA GLN A 115 2.31 -16.57 -14.23
C GLN A 115 1.56 -16.87 -12.94
N ILE A 116 1.48 -15.87 -12.07
CA ILE A 116 0.52 -15.82 -10.97
C ILE A 116 -0.47 -14.71 -11.28
N SER A 117 -1.74 -15.07 -11.49
CA SER A 117 -2.76 -14.10 -11.96
C SER A 117 -3.09 -13.02 -10.93
N ALA A 118 -3.23 -13.41 -9.65
CA ALA A 118 -3.38 -12.51 -8.52
C ALA A 118 -2.52 -13.02 -7.36
N VAL A 119 -1.48 -12.26 -7.00
CA VAL A 119 -0.58 -12.61 -5.91
C VAL A 119 -1.30 -12.51 -4.56
N ALA A 120 -1.04 -13.46 -3.68
CA ALA A 120 -1.65 -13.59 -2.37
C ALA A 120 -0.56 -14.10 -1.40
N LEU A 121 -0.75 -13.93 -0.09
CA LEU A 121 0.26 -14.30 0.91
C LEU A 121 0.69 -15.77 0.83
N GLN A 122 -0.20 -16.68 0.42
CA GLN A 122 0.11 -18.10 0.26
C GLN A 122 1.09 -18.39 -0.89
N HIS A 123 1.25 -17.46 -1.83
CA HIS A 123 2.22 -17.60 -2.91
C HIS A 123 3.66 -17.35 -2.47
N GLU A 124 3.90 -16.83 -1.27
CA GLU A 124 5.24 -16.58 -0.73
C GLU A 124 6.05 -17.88 -0.58
N GLY A 125 7.29 -17.87 -1.09
CA GLY A 125 8.15 -19.05 -1.08
C GLY A 125 9.15 -19.09 -2.23
N THR A 126 9.74 -20.27 -2.41
CA THR A 126 10.79 -20.52 -3.39
C THR A 126 10.21 -21.09 -4.67
N TYR A 127 10.57 -20.50 -5.81
CA TYR A 127 10.18 -20.96 -7.14
C TYR A 127 11.44 -21.34 -7.91
N THR A 128 11.58 -22.61 -8.21
CA THR A 128 12.72 -23.16 -8.94
C THR A 128 12.25 -23.51 -10.35
N CYS A 129 12.88 -22.93 -11.36
CA CYS A 129 12.74 -23.39 -12.74
C CYS A 129 13.90 -24.30 -13.09
N GLU A 130 13.60 -25.48 -13.63
CA GLU A 130 14.55 -26.46 -14.13
C GLU A 130 14.28 -26.71 -15.62
N ILE A 131 15.32 -26.63 -16.43
CA ILE A 131 15.30 -26.99 -17.85
C ILE A 131 16.28 -28.14 -18.04
N VAL A 132 15.77 -29.27 -18.54
CA VAL A 132 16.57 -30.45 -18.84
C VAL A 132 16.91 -30.44 -20.33
N THR A 133 18.20 -30.44 -20.64
CA THR A 133 18.72 -30.65 -22.01
C THR A 133 19.67 -31.85 -22.03
N PRO A 134 19.95 -32.46 -23.18
CA PRO A 134 20.95 -33.53 -23.31
C PRO A 134 22.34 -33.12 -22.82
N GLU A 135 22.67 -31.83 -22.91
CA GLU A 135 23.96 -31.25 -22.54
C GLU A 135 24.07 -30.95 -21.04
N GLY A 136 22.94 -30.85 -20.33
CA GLY A 136 22.90 -30.61 -18.90
C GLY A 136 21.57 -30.02 -18.42
N ASN A 137 21.49 -29.80 -17.11
CA ASN A 137 20.32 -29.16 -16.50
C ASN A 137 20.65 -27.72 -16.16
N LEU A 138 19.74 -26.80 -16.50
CA LEU A 138 19.79 -25.41 -16.11
C LEU A 138 18.77 -25.16 -15.00
N GLU A 139 19.18 -24.45 -13.95
CA GLU A 139 18.31 -24.14 -12.81
C GLU A 139 18.35 -22.65 -12.48
N LYS A 140 17.17 -22.07 -12.24
CA LYS A 140 17.02 -20.69 -11.75
C LYS A 140 16.06 -20.66 -10.57
N VAL A 141 16.48 -20.00 -9.48
CA VAL A 141 15.72 -19.94 -8.23
C VAL A 141 15.32 -18.51 -7.89
N TYR A 142 14.04 -18.35 -7.58
CA TYR A 142 13.43 -17.13 -7.07
C TYR A 142 13.01 -17.31 -5.61
N ASP A 143 13.28 -16.30 -4.79
CA ASP A 143 12.59 -16.07 -3.52
C ASP A 143 11.48 -15.04 -3.74
N LEU A 144 10.24 -15.49 -3.84
CA LEU A 144 9.08 -14.62 -4.06
C LEU A 144 8.58 -14.08 -2.73
N GLN A 145 8.66 -12.77 -2.55
CA GLN A 145 8.14 -12.05 -1.39
C GLN A 145 6.88 -11.27 -1.77
N VAL A 146 5.86 -11.36 -0.92
CA VAL A 146 4.61 -10.63 -1.11
C VAL A 146 4.64 -9.34 -0.31
N LEU A 147 4.37 -8.21 -0.98
CA LEU A 147 4.16 -6.91 -0.36
C LEU A 147 2.67 -6.65 -0.18
N VAL A 148 2.26 -6.23 1.01
CA VAL A 148 0.85 -5.90 1.29
C VAL A 148 0.77 -4.40 1.56
N PRO A 149 0.07 -3.62 0.71
CA PRO A 149 -0.13 -2.20 0.98
C PRO A 149 -1.01 -2.05 2.23
N PRO A 150 -0.63 -1.22 3.21
CA PRO A 150 -1.46 -1.00 4.39
C PRO A 150 -2.73 -0.22 4.04
N GLU A 151 -3.82 -0.53 4.73
CA GLU A 151 -4.98 0.37 4.77
C GLU A 151 -4.68 1.48 5.78
N VAL A 152 -4.77 2.74 5.35
CA VAL A 152 -4.39 3.87 6.20
C VAL A 152 -5.62 4.62 6.69
N THR A 153 -5.70 4.82 8.00
CA THR A 153 -6.73 5.63 8.64
C THR A 153 -6.12 6.78 9.43
N TYR A 154 -6.87 7.89 9.46
CA TYR A 154 -6.47 9.15 10.06
C TYR A 154 -7.66 9.71 10.82
N PHE A 155 -7.50 10.05 12.09
CA PHE A 155 -8.59 10.66 12.86
C PHE A 155 -8.10 11.57 13.98
N PRO A 156 -8.81 12.67 14.26
CA PRO A 156 -8.53 13.51 15.41
C PRO A 156 -8.88 12.77 16.69
N GLY A 157 -8.00 12.87 17.69
CA GLY A 157 -8.23 12.41 19.05
C GLY A 157 -8.73 13.54 19.97
N LYS A 158 -8.84 13.22 21.27
CA LYS A 158 -9.18 14.19 22.31
C LYS A 158 -7.95 14.98 22.74
N ASN A 159 -8.14 16.16 23.33
CA ASN A 159 -7.05 16.96 23.90
C ASN A 159 -5.92 17.25 22.89
N ARG A 160 -6.24 17.77 21.69
CA ARG A 160 -5.24 18.12 20.66
C ARG A 160 -4.32 16.95 20.28
N THR A 161 -4.90 15.76 20.19
CA THR A 161 -4.20 14.58 19.67
C THR A 161 -4.67 14.22 18.27
N ALA A 162 -3.84 13.53 17.52
CA ALA A 162 -4.20 12.90 16.27
C ALA A 162 -3.66 11.47 16.23
N VAL A 163 -4.39 10.59 15.55
CA VAL A 163 -4.00 9.20 15.36
C VAL A 163 -3.89 8.91 13.87
N CYS A 164 -2.83 8.18 13.53
CA CYS A 164 -2.57 7.68 12.20
C CYS A 164 -2.25 6.20 12.33
N GLU A 165 -2.94 5.37 11.56
CA GLU A 165 -2.86 3.91 11.67
C GLU A 165 -2.71 3.30 10.29
N ALA A 166 -1.60 2.60 10.08
CA ALA A 166 -1.30 1.84 8.87
C ALA A 166 -1.56 0.36 9.18
N MET A 167 -2.70 -0.14 8.72
CA MET A 167 -3.24 -1.45 9.07
C MET A 167 -2.74 -2.55 8.14
N ALA A 168 -2.29 -3.66 8.72
CA ALA A 168 -1.94 -4.90 8.03
C ALA A 168 -0.97 -4.74 6.82
N GLY A 169 0.00 -3.84 6.89
CA GLY A 169 1.04 -3.69 5.86
C GLY A 169 2.10 -4.79 5.92
N LYS A 170 2.70 -5.13 4.77
CA LYS A 170 3.87 -6.01 4.69
C LYS A 170 4.87 -5.44 3.67
N PRO A 171 6.08 -5.01 4.10
CA PRO A 171 6.57 -4.94 5.48
C PRO A 171 5.84 -3.87 6.33
N ALA A 172 6.27 -3.68 7.57
CA ALA A 172 5.74 -2.60 8.41
C ALA A 172 5.94 -1.23 7.76
N ALA A 173 4.89 -0.42 7.70
CA ALA A 173 4.98 0.96 7.23
C ALA A 173 5.62 1.87 8.29
N GLN A 174 6.23 2.96 7.82
CA GLN A 174 6.76 4.01 8.68
C GLN A 174 5.78 5.18 8.75
N ILE A 175 5.59 5.73 9.95
CA ILE A 175 4.71 6.87 10.18
C ILE A 175 5.55 8.06 10.67
N SER A 176 5.38 9.20 10.03
CA SER A 176 5.94 10.48 10.47
C SER A 176 4.86 11.58 10.46
N TRP A 177 5.09 12.63 11.24
CA TRP A 177 4.14 13.73 11.41
C TRP A 177 4.77 15.07 11.05
N THR A 178 3.94 16.03 10.67
CA THR A 178 4.37 17.41 10.40
C THR A 178 3.27 18.39 10.82
N PRO A 179 3.55 19.38 11.69
CA PRO A 179 4.81 19.58 12.41
C PRO A 179 5.06 18.46 13.44
N ASP A 180 6.28 18.39 13.95
CA ASP A 180 6.63 17.46 15.02
C ASP A 180 5.73 17.67 16.25
N GLY A 181 5.39 16.57 16.91
CA GLY A 181 4.63 16.55 18.15
C GLY A 181 5.12 15.45 19.07
N ASP A 182 4.52 15.33 20.25
CA ASP A 182 4.84 14.28 21.21
C ASP A 182 4.15 12.97 20.79
N CYS A 183 4.89 12.16 20.04
CA CYS A 183 4.37 10.99 19.35
C CYS A 183 4.73 9.67 20.04
N VAL A 184 3.74 8.78 20.18
CA VAL A 184 3.93 7.39 20.60
C VAL A 184 3.49 6.48 19.46
N THR A 185 4.44 5.71 18.92
CA THR A 185 4.20 4.74 17.86
C THR A 185 4.29 3.32 18.42
N LYS A 186 3.27 2.50 18.13
CA LYS A 186 3.21 1.08 18.50
C LYS A 186 3.01 0.24 17.25
N SER A 187 3.55 -0.97 17.26
CA SER A 187 3.36 -1.97 16.21
C SER A 187 2.79 -3.27 16.76
N GLU A 188 1.93 -3.90 15.97
CA GLU A 188 1.37 -5.23 16.24
C GLU A 188 1.63 -6.12 15.03
N SER A 189 2.29 -7.26 15.26
CA SER A 189 2.55 -8.26 14.23
C SER A 189 1.45 -9.31 14.21
N HIS A 190 0.95 -9.62 13.01
CA HIS A 190 -0.10 -10.60 12.78
C HIS A 190 0.50 -11.96 12.38
N SER A 191 -0.27 -13.04 12.57
CA SER A 191 0.16 -14.41 12.24
C SER A 191 0.43 -14.64 10.75
N ASN A 192 -0.19 -13.85 9.88
CA ASN A 192 0.01 -13.88 8.43
C ASN A 192 1.27 -13.09 7.97
N GLY A 193 2.05 -12.56 8.91
CA GLY A 193 3.28 -11.79 8.64
C GLY A 193 3.07 -10.32 8.30
N THR A 194 1.83 -9.83 8.33
CA THR A 194 1.54 -8.38 8.22
C THR A 194 1.74 -7.67 9.55
N VAL A 195 1.92 -6.35 9.52
CA VAL A 195 2.15 -5.51 10.70
C VAL A 195 1.22 -4.30 10.66
N THR A 196 0.57 -4.03 11.78
CA THR A 196 -0.21 -2.80 11.98
C THR A 196 0.61 -1.82 12.79
N VAL A 197 0.76 -0.59 12.30
CA VAL A 197 1.53 0.47 12.96
C VAL A 197 0.58 1.60 13.29
N ARG A 198 0.51 1.97 14.57
CA ARG A 198 -0.35 3.04 15.08
C ARG A 198 0.50 4.10 15.76
N SER A 199 0.41 5.33 15.26
CA SER A 199 1.07 6.49 15.84
C SER A 199 0.03 7.45 16.42
N THR A 200 0.19 7.82 17.68
CA THR A 200 -0.65 8.82 18.37
C THR A 200 0.24 9.99 18.77
N CYS A 201 -0.09 11.19 18.30
CA CYS A 201 0.69 12.39 18.57
C CYS A 201 -0.13 13.44 19.29
N HIS A 202 0.54 14.19 20.17
CA HIS A 202 -0.02 15.30 20.92
C HIS A 202 0.72 16.60 20.60
N TRP A 203 -0.02 17.71 20.52
CA TRP A 203 0.56 19.05 20.37
C TRP A 203 0.07 19.94 21.52
N GLU A 204 0.99 20.27 22.43
CA GLU A 204 0.72 21.13 23.58
C GLU A 204 0.35 22.56 23.14
N GLN A 205 1.07 23.11 22.15
CA GLN A 205 0.89 24.50 21.74
C GLN A 205 -0.39 24.68 20.93
N ASN A 206 -1.21 25.68 21.30
CA ASN A 206 -2.43 26.05 20.59
C ASN A 206 -2.22 26.68 19.20
N ASN A 207 -0.97 26.97 18.80
CA ASN A 207 -0.65 27.55 17.51
C ASN A 207 -0.75 26.54 16.34
N VAL A 208 -0.65 25.24 16.61
CA VAL A 208 -0.80 24.20 15.60
C VAL A 208 -2.28 23.90 15.41
N SER A 209 -2.86 24.27 14.28
CA SER A 209 -4.26 23.96 13.95
C SER A 209 -4.40 22.72 13.06
N VAL A 210 -3.43 22.51 12.17
CA VAL A 210 -3.43 21.44 11.17
C VAL A 210 -2.14 20.64 11.30
N VAL A 211 -2.27 19.31 11.28
CA VAL A 211 -1.16 18.36 11.34
C VAL A 211 -1.28 17.37 10.20
N SER A 212 -0.17 16.96 9.61
CA SER A 212 -0.11 16.00 8.51
C SER A 212 0.56 14.73 8.98
N CYS A 213 -0.06 13.57 8.75
CA CYS A 213 0.59 12.28 8.89
C CYS A 213 1.06 11.80 7.52
N LEU A 214 2.32 11.38 7.41
CA LEU A 214 2.90 10.68 6.26
C LEU A 214 3.11 9.20 6.63
N VAL A 215 2.50 8.33 5.84
CA VAL A 215 2.71 6.88 5.87
C VAL A 215 3.59 6.51 4.68
N SER A 216 4.79 6.02 4.98
CA SER A 216 5.77 5.57 3.99
C SER A 216 5.82 4.05 3.97
N HIS A 217 5.61 3.44 2.80
CA HIS A 217 5.64 2.00 2.60
C HIS A 217 6.30 1.65 1.27
N SER A 218 6.83 0.43 1.12
CA SER A 218 7.51 0.00 -0.11
C SER A 218 6.59 -0.02 -1.34
N THR A 219 5.27 -0.09 -1.14
CA THR A 219 4.26 0.00 -2.21
C THR A 219 3.85 1.44 -2.54
N GLY A 220 4.35 2.44 -1.81
CA GLY A 220 4.02 3.85 -2.02
C GLY A 220 3.81 4.61 -0.71
N ASN A 221 3.71 5.93 -0.84
CA ASN A 221 3.53 6.85 0.27
C ASN A 221 2.13 7.47 0.23
N GLN A 222 1.54 7.67 1.41
CA GLN A 222 0.23 8.32 1.58
C GLN A 222 0.33 9.39 2.67
N SER A 223 -0.30 10.54 2.47
CA SER A 223 -0.37 11.57 3.48
C SER A 223 -1.74 12.23 3.55
N LEU A 224 -2.12 12.64 4.76
CA LEU A 224 -3.35 13.39 5.00
C LEU A 224 -3.14 14.41 6.11
N SER A 225 -3.76 15.58 5.95
CA SER A 225 -3.83 16.63 6.97
C SER A 225 -5.12 16.53 7.79
N ILE A 226 -5.00 16.74 9.10
CA ILE A 226 -6.07 16.65 10.11
C ILE A 226 -6.11 17.97 10.87
N GLU A 227 -7.30 18.52 11.07
CA GLU A 227 -7.52 19.64 11.97
C GLU A 227 -7.57 19.16 13.43
N LEU A 228 -6.77 19.77 14.30
CA LEU A 228 -6.79 19.47 15.73
C LEU A 228 -8.02 20.11 16.37
N SER A 229 -8.73 19.33 17.18
CA SER A 229 -9.78 19.86 18.03
C SER A 229 -9.17 20.87 19.01
N GLN A 230 -9.49 22.15 18.84
CA GLN A 230 -9.22 23.15 19.87
C GLN A 230 -10.08 22.75 21.05
N GLY A 231 -9.45 22.26 22.13
CA GLY A 231 -10.18 22.04 23.37
C GLY A 231 -10.95 23.31 23.66
N THR A 232 -12.26 23.22 23.83
CA THR A 232 -13.08 24.34 24.29
C THR A 232 -12.58 24.67 25.68
N MET A 233 -11.54 25.51 25.73
CA MET A 233 -11.18 26.24 26.92
C MET A 233 -12.34 27.20 27.09
N THR A 234 -13.42 26.76 27.74
CA THR A 234 -14.31 27.68 28.44
C THR A 234 -13.40 28.39 29.42
N THR A 235 -12.82 29.51 28.96
CA THR A 235 -11.87 30.27 29.75
C THR A 235 -12.53 30.59 31.08
N PRO A 236 -11.80 30.60 32.21
CA PRO A 236 -12.39 31.03 33.48
C PRO A 236 -13.03 32.41 33.35
N ARG A 237 -12.52 33.25 32.44
CA ARG A 237 -13.11 34.54 32.05
C ARG A 237 -14.50 34.39 31.44
N SER A 238 -14.71 33.48 30.49
CA SER A 238 -16.03 33.19 29.91
C SER A 238 -17.01 32.64 30.96
N LEU A 239 -16.56 31.74 31.84
CA LEU A 239 -17.36 31.27 32.98
C LEU A 239 -17.75 32.42 33.92
N LEU A 240 -16.82 33.31 34.24
CA LEU A 240 -17.07 34.54 35.01
C LEU A 240 -18.04 35.48 34.30
N THR A 241 -17.93 35.66 32.98
CA THR A 241 -18.87 36.48 32.20
C THR A 241 -20.26 35.86 32.20
N ILE A 242 -20.36 34.54 31.98
CA ILE A 242 -21.64 33.80 32.03
C ILE A 242 -22.24 33.88 33.43
N LEU A 243 -21.43 33.74 34.48
CA LEU A 243 -21.85 33.86 35.87
C LEU A 243 -22.34 35.28 36.17
N TYR A 244 -21.59 36.30 35.74
CA TYR A 244 -21.97 37.70 35.91
C TYR A 244 -23.27 38.04 35.19
N VAL A 245 -23.44 37.58 33.94
CA VAL A 245 -24.68 37.75 33.18
C VAL A 245 -25.85 37.07 33.89
N LYS A 246 -25.66 35.85 34.41
CA LYS A 246 -26.69 35.16 35.22
C LYS A 246 -27.02 35.93 36.50
N MET A 247 -26.03 36.46 37.22
CA MET A 247 -26.24 37.24 38.43
C MET A 247 -26.95 38.57 38.14
N ALA A 248 -26.59 39.27 37.05
CA ALA A 248 -27.26 40.50 36.63
C ALA A 248 -28.72 40.24 36.25
N LEU A 249 -29.00 39.17 35.49
CA LEU A 249 -30.36 38.72 35.18
C LEU A 249 -31.15 38.42 36.46
N LEU A 250 -30.55 37.72 37.43
CA LEU A 250 -31.17 37.42 38.72
C LEU A 250 -31.53 38.71 39.49
N VAL A 251 -30.62 39.68 39.54
CA VAL A 251 -30.86 40.99 40.20
C VAL A 251 -31.99 41.75 39.50
N ILE A 252 -32.02 41.78 38.16
CA ILE A 252 -33.10 42.42 37.40
C ILE A 252 -34.45 41.74 37.66
N ILE A 253 -34.48 40.40 37.72
CA ILE A 253 -35.70 39.64 38.04
C ILE A 253 -36.16 39.99 39.47
N LEU A 254 -35.25 40.04 40.44
CA LEU A 254 -35.58 40.39 41.83
C LEU A 254 -36.10 41.83 41.97
N LEU A 255 -35.54 42.78 41.23
CA LEU A 255 -36.02 44.17 41.20
C LEU A 255 -37.45 44.26 40.62
N ASN A 256 -37.72 43.55 39.53
CA ASN A 256 -39.06 43.49 38.93
C ASN A 256 -40.09 42.84 39.88
N VAL A 257 -39.73 41.75 40.55
CA VAL A 257 -40.58 41.09 41.57
C VAL A 257 -40.84 42.03 42.75
N GLY A 258 -39.81 42.73 43.23
CA GLY A 258 -39.94 43.73 44.30
C GLY A 258 -40.86 44.89 43.91
N PHE A 259 -40.68 45.46 42.72
CA PHE A 259 -41.52 46.53 42.20
C PHE A 259 -42.99 46.10 42.06
N ALA A 260 -43.25 44.90 41.53
CA ALA A 260 -44.60 44.33 41.47
C ALA A 260 -45.22 44.16 42.86
N PHE A 261 -44.44 43.75 43.88
CA PHE A 261 -44.92 43.65 45.26
C PHE A 261 -45.26 45.03 45.86
N PHE A 262 -44.43 46.05 45.63
CA PHE A 262 -44.72 47.43 46.08
C PHE A 262 -45.96 48.00 45.40
N GLN A 263 -46.14 47.80 44.09
CA GLN A 263 -47.35 48.21 43.38
C GLN A 263 -48.60 47.51 43.95
N LYS A 264 -48.54 46.18 44.19
CA LYS A 264 -49.65 45.43 44.80
C LYS A 264 -49.99 45.94 46.21
N ARG A 265 -49.00 46.29 47.03
CA ARG A 265 -49.22 46.83 48.38
C ARG A 265 -49.81 48.25 48.37
N ASN A 266 -49.39 49.11 47.44
CA ASN A 266 -49.99 50.44 47.29
C ASN A 266 -51.43 50.36 46.76
N PHE A 267 -51.71 49.45 45.83
CA PHE A 267 -53.08 49.20 45.38
C PHE A 267 -54.00 48.76 46.54
N ALA A 268 -53.53 47.90 47.44
CA ALA A 268 -54.28 47.48 48.63
C ALA A 268 -54.44 48.57 49.72
N ARG A 269 -53.80 49.74 49.57
CA ARG A 269 -53.94 50.89 50.48
C ARG A 269 -54.90 51.97 49.96
N THR A 270 -55.47 51.76 48.78
CA THR A 270 -56.53 52.60 48.20
C THR A 270 -57.85 51.85 48.32
#